data_AF-A0A9E7A6S1-F1
#
_entry.id   AF-A0A9E7A6S1-F1
#
_cell.length_a   1.000
_cell.length_b   1.000
_cell.length_c   1.000
_cell.angle_alpha   90.00
_cell.angle_beta   90.00
_cell.angle_gamma   90.00
#
_symmetry.space_group_name_H-M   'P 1'
#
loop_
_entity.id
_entity.type
_entity.pdbx_description
1 polymer ?
#
loop_
_entity_poly.entity_id
_entity_poly.type
_entity_poly.pdbx_seq_one_letter_code
_entity_poly.pdbx_strand_id
1 'polypeptide(L)'
;MTIAIPRAEHDATARLGRLRARAPDWRSSLAAMPPGGIAVFQPALHAGAARRVARALLEEAATLGGGQVLGFPGGDLLLGSHAAPGQRAAQAIGRLLGQEPLARPLPQAVAEVSGWCEAASMAPAQESWSLAALEAHCAAWPLEAAARLTVFEESRVGGPVAQRLGPAPLGLGDPELEAMAREWLCRRILAALTHPAERGRLPMLRPGLRLILDLPRGGLPQLGPAMRAGHAGDSRTDEALAPVALLPLAALHDPAGFARIAEGLRQAGWAVGLVASHAAALDWLELPDILWAIPAGEAPPTAWPGRLIALGHPAPAWARAPGIWHEGGA
;
A
#
# COMPACT_ATOMS: atom_id res chain seq x y z
N MET A 1 42.93 13.35 46.21
CA MET A 1 42.44 12.09 45.61
C MET A 1 41.28 12.48 44.71
N THR A 2 41.58 12.70 43.43
CA THR A 2 40.68 13.34 42.45
C THR A 2 40.58 12.39 41.28
N ILE A 3 39.40 11.82 41.05
CA ILE A 3 39.16 10.88 39.97
C ILE A 3 38.91 11.67 38.69
N ALA A 4 39.78 11.50 37.70
CA ALA A 4 39.65 12.09 36.37
C ALA A 4 38.64 11.28 35.53
N ILE A 5 37.64 11.97 34.98
CA ILE A 5 36.73 11.43 33.96
C ILE A 5 37.43 11.57 32.60
N PRO A 6 37.58 10.51 31.79
CA PRO A 6 38.16 10.65 30.46
C PRO A 6 37.15 11.36 29.54
N ARG A 7 37.55 12.52 29.00
CA ARG A 7 36.91 13.16 27.85
C ARG A 7 37.08 12.26 26.62
N ALA A 8 36.02 11.56 26.25
CA ALA A 8 35.85 10.98 24.92
C ALA A 8 34.98 11.91 24.06
N GLU A 9 35.41 13.16 23.92
CA GLU A 9 34.93 14.09 22.90
C GLU A 9 36.07 14.24 21.91
N HIS A 10 36.04 13.53 20.78
CA HIS A 10 36.54 14.05 19.49
C HIS A 10 36.31 13.15 18.26
N ASP A 11 35.78 11.93 18.37
CA ASP A 11 35.66 11.03 17.19
C ASP A 11 34.23 10.63 16.77
N ALA A 12 33.19 11.18 17.41
CA ALA A 12 31.80 10.91 17.02
C ALA A 12 31.30 11.82 15.88
N THR A 13 31.95 12.97 15.64
CA THR A 13 31.53 13.96 14.65
C THR A 13 31.87 13.56 13.20
N ALA A 14 32.77 12.58 13.00
CA ALA A 14 33.17 12.09 11.69
C ALA A 14 32.30 10.93 11.16
N ARG A 15 31.48 10.28 12.02
CA ARG A 15 30.51 9.25 11.63
C ARG A 15 29.07 9.75 11.50
N LEU A 16 28.83 11.02 11.81
CA LEU A 16 27.59 11.75 11.47
C LEU A 16 27.63 12.23 10.01
N GLY A 17 28.03 11.33 9.11
CA GLY A 17 28.01 11.55 7.69
C GLY A 17 26.56 11.79 7.27
N ARG A 18 26.25 13.05 7.00
CA ARG A 18 25.07 13.51 6.27
C ARG A 18 24.86 12.59 5.07
N LEU A 19 23.99 11.59 5.21
CA LEU A 19 23.27 11.05 4.08
C LEU A 19 22.36 12.18 3.60
N ARG A 20 22.92 13.11 2.81
CA ARG A 20 22.18 13.55 1.62
C ARG A 20 21.68 12.26 1.02
N ALA A 21 20.35 12.11 0.87
CA ALA A 21 19.79 10.99 0.14
C ALA A 21 20.64 10.86 -1.13
N ARG A 22 21.48 9.81 -1.20
CA ARG A 22 22.24 9.55 -2.42
C ARG A 22 21.16 9.48 -3.48
N ALA A 23 21.33 10.24 -4.57
CA ALA A 23 20.45 10.09 -5.72
C ALA A 23 20.30 8.58 -5.96
N PRO A 24 19.06 8.06 -6.07
CA PRO A 24 18.82 6.63 -6.22
C PRO A 24 19.79 6.07 -7.25
N ASP A 25 20.37 4.87 -7.02
CA ASP A 25 21.31 4.26 -7.97
C ASP A 25 20.57 3.74 -9.21
N TRP A 26 20.11 4.69 -10.02
CA TRP A 26 19.36 4.46 -11.23
C TRP A 26 20.20 3.76 -12.29
N ARG A 27 21.54 3.82 -12.21
CA ARG A 27 22.44 3.16 -13.15
C ARG A 27 22.41 1.65 -12.97
N SER A 28 22.54 1.18 -11.73
CA SER A 28 22.38 -0.25 -11.41
C SER A 28 20.98 -0.76 -11.78
N SER A 29 19.98 0.08 -11.54
CA SER A 29 18.59 -0.19 -11.88
C SER A 29 18.34 -0.33 -13.39
N LEU A 30 18.92 0.57 -14.18
CA LEU A 30 18.84 0.60 -15.64
C LEU A 30 19.60 -0.59 -16.26
N ALA A 31 20.68 -1.04 -15.61
CA ALA A 31 21.45 -2.20 -16.04
C ALA A 31 20.75 -3.54 -15.74
N ALA A 32 19.95 -3.61 -14.67
CA ALA A 32 19.25 -4.82 -14.24
C ALA A 32 17.92 -5.08 -14.99
N MET A 33 17.64 -4.32 -16.04
CA MET A 33 16.32 -4.31 -16.65
C MET A 33 16.03 -5.54 -17.54
N PRO A 34 14.78 -6.05 -17.52
CA PRO A 34 14.39 -7.13 -18.40
C PRO A 34 14.29 -6.66 -19.87
N PRO A 35 14.64 -7.53 -20.85
CA PRO A 35 14.42 -7.24 -22.27
C PRO A 35 12.95 -6.94 -22.58
N GLY A 36 12.68 -5.91 -23.39
CA GLY A 36 11.32 -5.50 -23.75
C GLY A 36 10.57 -4.72 -22.65
N GLY A 37 11.28 -4.26 -21.62
CA GLY A 37 10.74 -3.36 -20.61
C GLY A 37 10.46 -1.95 -21.15
N ILE A 38 9.73 -1.15 -20.36
CA ILE A 38 9.45 0.25 -20.63
C ILE A 38 9.97 1.13 -19.49
N ALA A 39 10.42 2.34 -19.83
CA ALA A 39 10.62 3.42 -18.88
C ALA A 39 9.47 4.42 -19.00
N VAL A 40 8.90 4.85 -17.88
CA VAL A 40 7.85 5.87 -17.85
C VAL A 40 8.25 6.97 -16.89
N PHE A 41 8.51 8.16 -17.41
CA PHE A 41 8.85 9.34 -16.62
C PHE A 41 7.65 10.27 -16.49
N GLN A 42 7.26 10.56 -15.25
CA GLN A 42 6.28 11.58 -14.91
C GLN A 42 7.01 12.81 -14.33
N PRO A 43 7.04 13.93 -15.07
CA PRO A 43 7.57 15.20 -14.55
C PRO A 43 6.78 15.71 -13.34
N ALA A 44 7.46 16.36 -12.39
CA ALA A 44 6.85 16.97 -11.21
C ALA A 44 6.21 18.34 -11.50
N LEU A 45 5.40 18.46 -12.56
CA LEU A 45 4.75 19.71 -12.95
C LEU A 45 3.51 20.04 -12.08
N HIS A 46 3.01 19.08 -11.31
CA HIS A 46 1.81 19.24 -10.48
C HIS A 46 2.13 19.24 -8.98
N ALA A 47 1.32 19.97 -8.21
CA ALA A 47 1.40 20.01 -6.75
C ALA A 47 1.01 18.66 -6.10
N GLY A 48 1.33 18.52 -4.81
CA GLY A 48 1.47 17.24 -4.09
C GLY A 48 0.39 16.17 -4.33
N ALA A 49 -0.90 16.51 -4.41
CA ALA A 49 -1.95 15.49 -4.58
C ALA A 49 -1.88 14.75 -5.93
N ALA A 50 -1.75 15.49 -7.03
CA ALA A 50 -1.66 14.92 -8.37
C ALA A 50 -0.39 14.09 -8.56
N ARG A 51 0.74 14.58 -8.02
CA ARG A 51 1.99 13.83 -8.04
C ARG A 51 1.90 12.52 -7.25
N ARG A 52 1.23 12.51 -6.08
CA ARG A 52 0.99 11.29 -5.30
C ARG A 52 0.18 10.26 -6.08
N VAL A 53 -0.86 10.69 -6.78
CA VAL A 53 -1.67 9.81 -7.64
C VAL A 53 -0.83 9.20 -8.75
N ALA A 54 -0.03 10.01 -9.45
CA ALA A 54 0.82 9.48 -10.51
C ALA A 54 1.87 8.50 -9.97
N ARG A 55 2.53 8.83 -8.85
CA ARG A 55 3.49 7.93 -8.21
C ARG A 55 2.84 6.61 -7.79
N ALA A 56 1.66 6.65 -7.17
CA ALA A 56 0.93 5.43 -6.80
C ALA A 56 0.64 4.55 -8.02
N LEU A 57 0.19 5.13 -9.13
CA LEU A 57 -0.07 4.39 -10.37
C LEU A 57 1.22 3.79 -10.98
N LEU A 58 2.35 4.51 -10.93
CA LEU A 58 3.63 3.97 -11.37
C LEU A 58 4.10 2.82 -10.47
N GLU A 59 3.90 2.91 -9.16
CA GLU A 59 4.28 1.88 -8.18
C GLU A 59 3.42 0.62 -8.34
N GLU A 60 2.12 0.79 -8.59
CA GLU A 60 1.22 -0.30 -8.94
C GLU A 60 1.64 -0.95 -10.27
N ALA A 61 2.03 -0.17 -11.29
CA ALA A 61 2.56 -0.73 -12.54
C ALA A 61 3.92 -1.44 -12.38
N ALA A 62 4.80 -0.93 -11.53
CA ALA A 62 6.02 -1.65 -11.13
C ALA A 62 5.66 -2.98 -10.46
N THR A 63 4.61 -2.97 -9.64
CA THR A 63 4.14 -4.18 -8.95
C THR A 63 3.65 -5.25 -9.91
N LEU A 64 2.91 -4.87 -10.93
CA LEU A 64 2.31 -5.83 -11.85
C LEU A 64 3.21 -6.23 -13.01
N GLY A 65 4.08 -5.32 -13.45
CA GLY A 65 4.96 -5.56 -14.60
C GLY A 65 6.39 -5.90 -14.23
N GLY A 66 6.73 -5.98 -12.94
CA GLY A 66 8.12 -5.98 -12.49
C GLY A 66 8.75 -4.59 -12.62
N GLY A 67 9.93 -4.40 -12.05
CA GLY A 67 10.62 -3.11 -12.05
C GLY A 67 10.41 -2.31 -10.78
N GLN A 68 10.72 -1.03 -10.84
CA GLN A 68 10.76 -0.15 -9.67
C GLN A 68 10.47 1.30 -10.04
N VAL A 69 9.97 2.04 -9.05
CA VAL A 69 9.79 3.48 -9.17
C VAL A 69 10.92 4.19 -8.45
N LEU A 70 11.52 5.14 -9.14
CA LEU A 70 12.52 6.04 -8.61
C LEU A 70 11.92 7.44 -8.45
N GLY A 71 11.84 7.92 -7.23
CA GLY A 71 11.45 9.29 -6.93
C GLY A 71 12.63 10.25 -7.04
N PHE A 72 12.45 11.34 -7.79
CA PHE A 72 13.40 12.44 -7.91
C PHE A 72 12.72 13.77 -7.60
N PRO A 73 13.44 14.83 -7.21
CA PRO A 73 12.80 16.13 -7.03
C PRO A 73 12.10 16.64 -8.31
N GLY A 74 12.65 16.33 -9.49
CA GLY A 74 12.09 16.70 -10.80
C GLY A 74 10.96 15.81 -11.36
N GLY A 75 10.64 14.68 -10.71
CA GLY A 75 9.63 13.74 -11.21
C GLY A 75 9.79 12.33 -10.68
N ASP A 76 8.88 11.44 -11.08
CA ASP A 76 8.89 10.03 -10.68
C ASP A 76 9.09 9.17 -11.94
N LEU A 77 9.95 8.15 -11.85
CA LEU A 77 10.35 7.32 -12.98
C LEU A 77 10.09 5.85 -12.68
N LEU A 78 9.22 5.23 -13.46
CA LEU A 78 9.11 3.78 -13.53
C LEU A 78 10.21 3.23 -14.45
N LEU A 79 11.02 2.32 -13.93
CA LEU A 79 12.02 1.56 -14.68
C LEU A 79 11.73 0.07 -14.59
N GLY A 80 11.53 -0.59 -15.73
CA GLY A 80 11.70 -2.05 -15.83
C GLY A 80 10.41 -2.84 -15.80
N SER A 81 9.29 -2.13 -15.87
CA SER A 81 7.99 -2.77 -16.05
C SER A 81 7.88 -3.38 -17.43
N HIS A 82 7.26 -4.56 -17.50
CA HIS A 82 6.67 -5.06 -18.72
C HIS A 82 5.86 -3.96 -19.40
N ALA A 83 5.91 -3.91 -20.74
CA ALA A 83 5.36 -2.80 -21.49
C ALA A 83 3.88 -2.53 -21.18
N ALA A 84 3.06 -3.58 -21.02
CA ALA A 84 1.62 -3.41 -20.83
C ALA A 84 1.23 -2.69 -19.52
N PRO A 85 1.66 -3.12 -18.31
CA PRO A 85 1.40 -2.35 -17.09
C PRO A 85 1.95 -0.92 -17.13
N GLY A 86 3.18 -0.72 -17.62
CA GLY A 86 3.77 0.62 -17.74
C GLY A 86 3.01 1.54 -18.69
N GLN A 87 2.58 1.04 -19.85
CA GLN A 87 1.74 1.81 -20.80
C GLN A 87 0.37 2.14 -20.22
N ARG A 88 -0.26 1.20 -19.51
CA ARG A 88 -1.54 1.44 -18.84
C ARG A 88 -1.43 2.51 -17.75
N ALA A 89 -0.37 2.50 -16.94
CA ALA A 89 -0.09 3.58 -16.00
C ALA A 89 0.11 4.92 -16.72
N ALA A 90 0.91 4.95 -17.80
CA ALA A 90 1.12 6.18 -18.56
C ALA A 90 -0.20 6.78 -19.08
N GLN A 91 -1.08 5.94 -19.65
CA GLN A 91 -2.40 6.35 -20.13
C GLN A 91 -3.33 6.79 -18.99
N ALA A 92 -3.33 6.09 -17.86
CA ALA A 92 -4.13 6.46 -16.70
C ALA A 92 -3.71 7.83 -16.14
N ILE A 93 -2.40 8.04 -15.98
CA ILE A 93 -1.83 9.32 -15.54
C ILE A 93 -2.18 10.43 -16.53
N GLY A 94 -2.01 10.18 -17.84
CA GLY A 94 -2.39 11.13 -18.89
C GLY A 94 -3.83 11.58 -18.81
N ARG A 95 -4.77 10.65 -18.61
CA ARG A 95 -6.20 10.96 -18.45
C ARG A 95 -6.51 11.71 -17.16
N LEU A 96 -5.87 11.35 -16.06
CA LEU A 96 -6.15 11.93 -14.73
C LEU A 96 -5.54 13.32 -14.56
N LEU A 97 -4.34 13.54 -15.09
CA LEU A 97 -3.58 14.78 -14.88
C LEU A 97 -3.63 15.72 -16.09
N GLY A 98 -4.16 15.28 -17.23
CA GLY A 98 -4.14 16.03 -18.48
C GLY A 98 -2.74 16.20 -19.07
N GLN A 99 -1.78 15.38 -18.62
CA GLN A 99 -0.39 15.43 -19.06
C GLN A 99 0.11 14.02 -19.33
N GLU A 100 0.52 13.76 -20.58
CA GLU A 100 1.09 12.46 -20.95
C GLU A 100 2.49 12.27 -20.35
N PRO A 101 2.71 11.19 -19.57
CA PRO A 101 4.05 10.81 -19.15
C PRO A 101 4.93 10.43 -20.35
N LEU A 102 6.24 10.60 -20.21
CA LEU A 102 7.18 10.18 -21.24
C LEU A 102 7.42 8.68 -21.12
N ALA A 103 6.81 7.90 -22.01
CA ALA A 103 6.97 6.45 -22.08
C ALA A 103 7.94 6.05 -23.20
N ARG A 104 8.93 5.20 -22.90
CA ARG A 104 9.94 4.75 -23.87
C ARG A 104 10.25 3.27 -23.76
N PRO A 105 10.17 2.51 -24.88
CA PRO A 105 10.57 1.11 -24.89
C PRO A 105 12.09 0.99 -24.77
N LEU A 106 12.53 -0.08 -24.11
CA LEU A 106 13.93 -0.40 -23.92
C LEU A 106 14.30 -1.67 -24.70
N PRO A 107 15.56 -1.76 -25.20
CA PRO A 107 16.73 -0.95 -24.83
C PRO A 107 16.97 0.32 -25.66
N GLN A 108 16.14 0.63 -26.67
CA GLN A 108 16.42 1.68 -27.66
C GLN A 108 16.54 3.08 -27.03
N ALA A 109 15.87 3.33 -25.90
CA ALA A 109 15.83 4.62 -25.24
C ALA A 109 16.76 4.75 -24.03
N VAL A 110 17.71 3.83 -23.80
CA VAL A 110 18.61 3.87 -22.62
C VAL A 110 19.32 5.23 -22.47
N ALA A 111 19.81 5.80 -23.58
CA ALA A 111 20.47 7.10 -23.57
C ALA A 111 19.51 8.24 -23.17
N GLU A 112 18.28 8.23 -23.71
CA GLU A 112 17.25 9.23 -23.38
C GLU A 112 16.82 9.14 -21.91
N VAL A 113 16.58 7.92 -21.41
CA VAL A 113 16.23 7.63 -20.01
C VAL A 113 17.34 8.07 -19.06
N SER A 114 18.62 7.85 -19.44
CA SER A 114 19.75 8.33 -18.64
C SER A 114 19.75 9.86 -18.53
N GLY A 115 19.44 10.56 -19.62
CA GLY A 115 19.28 12.02 -19.63
C GLY A 115 18.15 12.50 -18.71
N TRP A 116 17.01 11.78 -18.67
CA TRP A 116 15.93 12.09 -17.72
C TRP A 116 16.39 11.95 -16.27
N CYS A 117 17.08 10.85 -15.92
CA CYS A 117 17.61 10.61 -14.58
C CYS A 117 18.60 11.69 -14.14
N GLU A 118 19.49 12.10 -15.04
CA GLU A 118 20.49 13.14 -14.77
C GLU A 118 19.82 14.50 -14.53
N ALA A 119 18.90 14.91 -15.40
CA ALA A 119 18.16 16.15 -15.24
C ALA A 119 17.32 16.16 -13.93
N ALA A 120 16.64 15.05 -13.62
CA ALA A 120 15.79 14.95 -12.44
C ALA A 120 16.60 14.93 -11.12
N SER A 121 17.83 14.39 -11.15
CA SER A 121 18.73 14.32 -9.99
C SER A 121 19.34 15.68 -9.61
N MET A 122 19.35 16.65 -10.52
CA MET A 122 19.93 17.99 -10.29
C MET A 122 18.96 18.98 -9.62
N ALA A 123 17.69 18.63 -9.46
CA ALA A 123 16.69 19.48 -8.82
C ALA A 123 16.85 19.49 -7.28
N PRO A 124 16.50 20.60 -6.58
CA PRO A 124 16.71 20.74 -5.14
C PRO A 124 15.87 19.73 -4.34
N ALA A 125 16.53 19.01 -3.43
CA ALA A 125 15.90 18.01 -2.58
C ALA A 125 14.89 18.65 -1.61
N GLN A 126 13.67 18.08 -1.53
CA GLN A 126 12.74 18.37 -0.45
C GLN A 126 13.13 17.58 0.81
N GLU A 127 12.82 18.15 1.99
CA GLU A 127 13.00 17.47 3.26
C GLU A 127 12.17 16.18 3.31
N SER A 128 12.85 15.05 3.46
CA SER A 128 12.27 13.72 3.59
C SER A 128 12.47 13.21 5.03
N TRP A 129 11.48 12.48 5.55
CA TRP A 129 11.67 11.70 6.77
C TRP A 129 12.79 10.67 6.58
N SER A 130 13.61 10.45 7.62
CA SER A 130 14.48 9.28 7.64
C SER A 130 13.67 8.04 8.02
N LEU A 131 14.07 6.87 7.53
CA LEU A 131 13.42 5.59 7.88
C LEU A 131 13.41 5.34 9.39
N ALA A 132 14.53 5.63 10.06
CA ALA A 132 14.63 5.49 11.51
C ALA A 132 13.68 6.44 12.26
N ALA A 133 13.49 7.68 11.77
CA ALA A 133 12.53 8.60 12.35
C ALA A 133 11.10 8.12 12.16
N LEU A 134 10.77 7.58 10.98
CA LEU A 134 9.45 7.01 10.72
C LEU A 134 9.17 5.78 11.59
N GLU A 135 10.15 4.88 11.72
CA GLU A 135 10.03 3.68 12.54
C GLU A 135 9.84 4.03 14.02
N ALA A 136 10.67 4.94 14.54
CA ALA A 136 10.55 5.45 15.91
C ALA A 136 9.19 6.12 16.16
N HIS A 137 8.71 6.91 15.20
CA HIS A 137 7.39 7.54 15.26
C HIS A 137 6.28 6.48 15.29
N CYS A 138 6.32 5.49 14.40
CA CYS A 138 5.35 4.39 14.36
C CYS A 138 5.38 3.55 15.64
N ALA A 139 6.55 3.34 16.25
CA ALA A 139 6.69 2.59 17.49
C ALA A 139 6.13 3.36 18.69
N ALA A 140 6.34 4.68 18.74
CA ALA A 140 5.86 5.56 19.79
C ALA A 140 4.36 5.87 19.69
N TRP A 141 3.74 5.69 18.51
CA TRP A 141 2.32 5.97 18.31
C TRP A 141 1.46 5.09 19.24
N PRO A 142 0.59 5.67 20.10
CA PRO A 142 -0.30 4.91 20.97
C PRO A 142 -1.15 3.90 20.20
N LEU A 143 -1.27 2.68 20.71
CA LEU A 143 -1.97 1.60 20.01
C LEU A 143 -3.45 1.93 19.79
N GLU A 144 -4.06 2.61 20.76
CA GLU A 144 -5.46 3.06 20.75
C GLU A 144 -5.72 4.05 19.61
N ALA A 145 -4.72 4.88 19.28
CA ALA A 145 -4.79 5.86 18.19
C ALA A 145 -4.30 5.28 16.86
N ALA A 146 -3.45 4.25 16.90
CA ALA A 146 -2.95 3.57 15.72
C ALA A 146 -3.98 2.62 15.12
N ALA A 147 -4.90 2.05 15.92
CA ALA A 147 -5.93 1.13 15.47
C ALA A 147 -7.26 1.85 15.20
N ARG A 148 -7.74 1.78 13.96
CA ARG A 148 -9.04 2.33 13.55
C ARG A 148 -10.02 1.19 13.30
N LEU A 149 -11.18 1.26 13.96
CA LEU A 149 -12.34 0.42 13.65
C LEU A 149 -13.28 1.19 12.72
N THR A 150 -13.59 0.60 11.57
CA THR A 150 -14.49 1.19 10.57
C THR A 150 -15.63 0.22 10.29
N VAL A 151 -16.86 0.70 10.26
CA VAL A 151 -18.05 -0.14 10.00
C VAL A 151 -18.48 0.04 8.56
N PHE A 152 -18.85 -1.05 7.92
CA PHE A 152 -19.26 -1.09 6.52
C PHE A 152 -20.71 -1.52 6.40
N GLU A 153 -21.41 -0.86 5.50
CA GLU A 153 -22.79 -1.15 5.13
C GLU A 153 -22.83 -1.71 3.70
N GLU A 154 -23.81 -2.58 3.46
CA GLU A 154 -24.17 -3.00 2.12
C GLU A 154 -25.46 -2.29 1.69
N SER A 155 -25.41 -1.64 0.53
CA SER A 155 -26.40 -0.64 0.12
C SER A 155 -27.84 -1.16 -0.04
N ARG A 156 -28.05 -2.48 -0.11
CA ARG A 156 -29.39 -3.10 -0.18
C ARG A 156 -29.93 -3.65 1.14
N VAL A 157 -29.05 -4.00 2.08
CA VAL A 157 -29.43 -4.70 3.31
C VAL A 157 -29.91 -3.73 4.39
N GLY A 158 -29.46 -2.46 4.32
CA GLY A 158 -29.88 -1.43 5.27
C GLY A 158 -29.33 -1.73 6.66
N GLY A 159 -28.03 -1.56 6.85
CA GLY A 159 -27.36 -1.76 8.14
C GLY A 159 -25.91 -2.23 7.99
N PRO A 160 -25.17 -2.27 9.10
CA PRO A 160 -23.79 -2.69 9.11
C PRO A 160 -23.69 -4.20 8.82
N VAL A 161 -22.83 -4.57 7.86
CA VAL A 161 -22.57 -5.97 7.45
C VAL A 161 -21.16 -6.43 7.80
N ALA A 162 -20.22 -5.49 7.89
CA ALA A 162 -18.83 -5.78 8.18
C ALA A 162 -18.19 -4.69 9.03
N GLN A 163 -17.06 -5.03 9.63
CA GLN A 163 -16.20 -4.11 10.35
C GLN A 163 -14.74 -4.37 9.97
N ARG A 164 -13.98 -3.31 9.75
CA ARG A 164 -12.55 -3.36 9.47
C ARG A 164 -11.76 -2.85 10.65
N LEU A 165 -10.83 -3.66 11.11
CA LEU A 165 -9.79 -3.23 12.03
C LEU A 165 -8.49 -3.08 11.24
N GLY A 166 -7.98 -1.86 11.17
CA GLY A 166 -6.81 -1.50 10.38
C GLY A 166 -6.03 -0.34 10.99
N PRO A 167 -4.83 -0.03 10.48
CA PRO A 167 -4.08 1.13 10.91
C PRO A 167 -4.80 2.44 10.53
N ALA A 168 -4.76 3.40 11.43
CA ALA A 168 -5.12 4.78 11.15
C ALA A 168 -4.12 5.38 10.15
N PRO A 169 -4.56 6.24 9.22
CA PRO A 169 -3.65 6.95 8.33
C PRO A 169 -2.76 7.88 9.16
N LEU A 170 -1.46 7.92 8.85
CA LEU A 170 -0.52 8.85 9.48
C LEU A 170 -0.59 10.24 8.84
N GLY A 171 -1.14 10.34 7.63
CA GLY A 171 -1.23 11.59 6.89
C GLY A 171 0.13 12.05 6.36
N LEU A 172 1.03 11.11 6.08
CA LEU A 172 2.34 11.42 5.53
C LEU A 172 2.20 11.92 4.08
N GLY A 173 3.05 12.89 3.72
CA GLY A 173 3.06 13.47 2.38
C GLY A 173 3.61 12.53 1.31
N ASP A 174 4.39 11.51 1.69
CA ASP A 174 4.97 10.51 0.79
C ASP A 174 4.20 9.17 0.90
N PRO A 175 3.58 8.68 -0.21
CA PRO A 175 2.86 7.40 -0.25
C PRO A 175 3.71 6.19 0.14
N GLU A 176 5.02 6.19 -0.14
CA GLU A 176 5.90 5.08 0.21
C GLU A 176 6.14 5.01 1.72
N LEU A 177 6.35 6.17 2.34
CA LEU A 177 6.45 6.27 3.79
C LEU A 177 5.11 5.92 4.45
N GLU A 178 3.98 6.36 3.90
CA GLU A 178 2.65 5.98 4.39
C GLU A 178 2.43 4.46 4.29
N ALA A 179 2.77 3.83 3.16
CA ALA A 179 2.64 2.39 2.97
C ALA A 179 3.52 1.59 3.94
N MET A 180 4.74 2.04 4.18
CA MET A 180 5.67 1.39 5.11
C MET A 180 5.26 1.57 6.57
N ALA A 181 4.84 2.78 6.95
CA ALA A 181 4.26 3.05 8.25
C ALA A 181 3.01 2.20 8.50
N ARG A 182 2.14 2.08 7.48
CA ARG A 182 0.97 1.20 7.50
C ARG A 182 1.38 -0.25 7.77
N GLU A 183 2.42 -0.77 7.10
CA GLU A 183 2.93 -2.13 7.38
C GLU A 183 3.40 -2.31 8.82
N TRP A 184 4.16 -1.36 9.37
CA TRP A 184 4.62 -1.42 10.75
C TRP A 184 3.47 -1.35 11.75
N LEU A 185 2.52 -0.44 11.55
CA LEU A 185 1.34 -0.32 12.40
C LEU A 185 0.43 -1.57 12.28
N CYS A 186 0.23 -2.13 11.09
CA CYS A 186 -0.48 -3.40 10.91
C CYS A 186 0.14 -4.51 11.76
N ARG A 187 1.47 -4.66 11.72
CA ARG A 187 2.18 -5.66 12.52
C ARG A 187 1.96 -5.46 14.02
N ARG A 188 1.97 -4.21 14.50
CA ARG A 188 1.70 -3.87 15.91
C ARG A 188 0.26 -4.23 16.30
N ILE A 189 -0.72 -3.89 15.46
CA ILE A 189 -2.14 -4.21 15.70
C ILE A 189 -2.35 -5.73 15.74
N LEU A 190 -1.77 -6.47 14.80
CA LEU A 190 -1.85 -7.93 14.76
C LEU A 190 -1.20 -8.57 15.99
N ALA A 191 -0.03 -8.08 16.42
CA ALA A 191 0.62 -8.55 17.63
C ALA A 191 -0.26 -8.33 18.86
N ALA A 192 -0.87 -7.14 18.99
CA ALA A 192 -1.78 -6.83 20.08
C ALA A 192 -3.05 -7.69 20.08
N LEU A 193 -3.61 -8.02 18.91
CA LEU A 193 -4.77 -8.93 18.81
C LEU A 193 -4.47 -10.31 19.39
N THR A 194 -3.24 -10.78 19.24
CA THR A 194 -2.79 -12.08 19.74
C THR A 194 -2.35 -12.07 21.21
N HIS A 195 -2.11 -10.90 21.79
CA HIS A 195 -1.61 -10.78 23.16
C HIS A 195 -2.75 -10.40 24.13
N PRO A 196 -3.17 -11.29 25.05
CA PRO A 196 -4.34 -11.05 25.90
C PRO A 196 -4.29 -9.73 26.69
N ALA A 197 -3.12 -9.33 27.18
CA ALA A 197 -2.95 -8.10 27.95
C ALA A 197 -3.07 -6.81 27.11
N GLU A 198 -2.82 -6.89 25.79
CA GLU A 198 -2.87 -5.72 24.89
C GLU A 198 -4.22 -5.62 24.17
N ARG A 199 -4.99 -6.72 24.10
CA ARG A 199 -6.26 -6.77 23.37
C ARG A 199 -7.26 -5.71 23.85
N GLY A 200 -7.28 -5.40 25.15
CA GLY A 200 -8.16 -4.38 25.73
C GLY A 200 -7.86 -2.95 25.27
N ARG A 201 -6.70 -2.71 24.64
CA ARG A 201 -6.30 -1.41 24.09
C ARG A 201 -6.78 -1.21 22.64
N LEU A 202 -7.22 -2.28 21.99
CA LEU A 202 -7.79 -2.20 20.64
C LEU A 202 -9.28 -1.83 20.73
N PRO A 203 -9.82 -1.17 19.69
CA PRO A 203 -11.26 -0.94 19.59
C PRO A 203 -12.06 -2.24 19.74
N MET A 204 -13.17 -2.18 20.47
CA MET A 204 -14.04 -3.33 20.70
C MET A 204 -14.76 -3.74 19.40
N LEU A 205 -14.59 -5.01 19.01
CA LEU A 205 -15.26 -5.59 17.84
C LEU A 205 -16.74 -5.85 18.14
N ARG A 206 -17.61 -5.53 17.18
CA ARG A 206 -19.05 -5.75 17.24
C ARG A 206 -19.39 -7.21 16.89
N PRO A 207 -20.04 -7.99 17.77
CA PRO A 207 -20.46 -9.35 17.43
C PRO A 207 -21.42 -9.37 16.24
N GLY A 208 -21.38 -10.43 15.43
CA GLY A 208 -22.29 -10.63 14.29
C GLY A 208 -21.94 -9.87 13.01
N LEU A 209 -20.93 -8.99 13.02
CA LEU A 209 -20.39 -8.37 11.81
C LEU A 209 -19.19 -9.14 11.26
N ARG A 210 -19.13 -9.30 9.94
CA ARG A 210 -17.96 -9.87 9.26
C ARG A 210 -16.70 -9.06 9.57
N LEU A 211 -15.61 -9.73 9.96
CA LEU A 211 -14.34 -9.06 10.27
C LEU A 211 -13.48 -8.90 9.02
N ILE A 212 -12.97 -7.70 8.80
CA ILE A 212 -11.97 -7.36 7.77
C ILE A 212 -10.68 -6.94 8.50
N LEU A 213 -9.55 -7.57 8.16
CA LEU A 213 -8.24 -7.22 8.72
C LEU A 213 -7.28 -6.79 7.62
N ASP A 214 -6.60 -5.66 7.85
CA ASP A 214 -5.44 -5.29 7.03
C ASP A 214 -4.21 -6.09 7.44
N LEU A 215 -3.55 -6.69 6.46
CA LEU A 215 -2.37 -7.52 6.65
C LEU A 215 -1.12 -6.82 6.10
N PRO A 216 0.06 -7.06 6.66
CA PRO A 216 1.32 -6.72 5.99
C PRO A 216 1.52 -7.62 4.76
N ARG A 217 2.47 -7.27 3.87
CA ARG A 217 2.79 -8.08 2.67
C ARG A 217 3.06 -9.55 3.00
N GLY A 218 3.68 -9.82 4.15
CA GLY A 218 3.99 -11.17 4.64
C GLY A 218 2.78 -11.99 5.13
N GLY A 219 1.57 -11.43 5.11
CA GLY A 219 0.35 -12.10 5.57
C GLY A 219 0.19 -12.16 7.09
N LEU A 220 -0.63 -13.09 7.55
CA LEU A 220 -0.87 -13.31 8.98
C LEU A 220 0.34 -14.02 9.60
N PRO A 221 1.00 -13.43 10.63
CA PRO A 221 1.93 -14.20 11.45
C PRO A 221 1.12 -15.31 12.12
N GLN A 222 1.60 -16.55 12.08
CA GLN A 222 0.92 -17.77 12.55
C GLN A 222 0.01 -17.50 13.75
N LEU A 223 -1.27 -17.22 13.46
CA LEU A 223 -2.24 -16.93 14.50
C LEU A 223 -2.56 -18.25 15.16
N GLY A 224 -2.37 -18.30 16.47
CA GLY A 224 -2.77 -19.45 17.26
C GLY A 224 -4.26 -19.79 17.07
N PRO A 225 -4.69 -20.99 17.49
CA PRO A 225 -6.06 -21.50 17.32
C PRO A 225 -7.18 -20.57 17.85
N ALA A 226 -6.84 -19.56 18.65
CA ALA A 226 -7.76 -18.59 19.24
C ALA A 226 -8.58 -17.77 18.22
N MET A 227 -8.12 -17.57 16.98
CA MET A 227 -8.92 -16.90 15.93
C MET A 227 -9.77 -17.87 15.10
N ARG A 228 -9.53 -19.18 15.19
CA ARG A 228 -10.39 -20.22 14.57
C ARG A 228 -11.67 -20.45 15.38
N ALA A 229 -11.65 -20.17 16.68
CA ALA A 229 -12.66 -20.64 17.63
C ALA A 229 -13.98 -19.83 17.69
N GLY A 230 -14.22 -18.89 16.77
CA GLY A 230 -15.46 -18.09 16.78
C GLY A 230 -16.50 -18.45 15.71
N HIS A 231 -16.17 -19.27 14.70
CA HIS A 231 -16.95 -19.35 13.46
C HIS A 231 -17.02 -20.77 12.88
N ALA A 232 -17.07 -21.80 13.72
CA ALA A 232 -17.37 -23.16 13.25
C ALA A 232 -18.89 -23.39 13.34
N GLY A 233 -19.62 -23.15 12.24
CA GLY A 233 -21.08 -23.26 12.19
C GLY A 233 -21.62 -23.56 10.79
N ASP A 234 -21.55 -24.83 10.40
CA ASP A 234 -22.30 -25.51 9.33
C ASP A 234 -22.42 -24.80 7.95
N SER A 235 -21.41 -25.05 7.11
CA SER A 235 -21.35 -25.30 5.64
C SER A 235 -22.16 -24.50 4.59
N ARG A 236 -23.04 -23.56 4.92
CA ARG A 236 -23.60 -22.59 3.94
C ARG A 236 -23.77 -21.17 4.47
N THR A 237 -23.98 -21.01 5.78
CA THR A 237 -23.96 -19.71 6.47
C THR A 237 -22.54 -19.23 6.78
N ASP A 238 -21.56 -20.14 6.85
CA ASP A 238 -20.17 -19.82 7.20
C ASP A 238 -19.44 -18.95 6.15
N GLU A 239 -19.78 -19.06 4.86
CA GLU A 239 -19.09 -18.28 3.82
C GLU A 239 -19.48 -16.79 3.84
N ALA A 240 -20.71 -16.49 4.25
CA ALA A 240 -21.21 -15.11 4.36
C ALA A 240 -20.50 -14.32 5.47
N LEU A 241 -20.09 -15.02 6.54
CA LEU A 241 -19.42 -14.42 7.71
C LEU A 241 -17.90 -14.66 7.74
N ALA A 242 -17.35 -15.44 6.80
CA ALA A 242 -15.92 -15.72 6.71
C ALA A 242 -15.08 -14.43 6.77
N PRO A 243 -14.09 -14.31 7.66
CA PRO A 243 -13.31 -13.07 7.77
C PRO A 243 -12.55 -12.77 6.47
N VAL A 244 -12.29 -11.48 6.20
CA VAL A 244 -11.56 -11.01 5.02
C VAL A 244 -10.16 -10.57 5.42
N ALA A 245 -9.16 -11.14 4.75
CA ALA A 245 -7.77 -10.72 4.83
C ALA A 245 -7.45 -9.77 3.68
N LEU A 246 -7.17 -8.51 3.99
CA LEU A 246 -6.79 -7.49 3.02
C LEU A 246 -5.27 -7.36 2.95
N LEU A 247 -4.68 -7.88 1.87
CA LEU A 247 -3.26 -7.75 1.56
C LEU A 247 -3.01 -6.49 0.71
N PRO A 248 -1.88 -5.77 0.88
CA PRO A 248 -1.53 -4.68 -0.02
C PRO A 248 -1.27 -5.21 -1.43
N LEU A 249 -1.60 -4.45 -2.48
CA LEU A 249 -1.31 -4.83 -3.87
C LEU A 249 0.16 -5.23 -4.08
N ALA A 250 1.07 -4.53 -3.40
CA ALA A 250 2.51 -4.82 -3.42
C ALA A 250 2.89 -6.25 -2.99
N ALA A 251 1.98 -7.02 -2.37
CA ALA A 251 2.19 -8.46 -2.15
C ALA A 251 2.36 -9.24 -3.46
N LEU A 252 1.86 -8.73 -4.59
CA LEU A 252 2.03 -9.33 -5.92
C LEU A 252 3.45 -9.21 -6.48
N HIS A 253 4.37 -8.46 -5.84
CA HIS A 253 5.79 -8.46 -6.20
C HIS A 253 6.44 -9.85 -6.13
N ASP A 254 5.93 -10.72 -5.26
CA ASP A 254 6.31 -12.12 -5.16
C ASP A 254 5.06 -12.98 -5.41
N PRO A 255 4.73 -13.31 -6.68
CA PRO A 255 3.52 -14.06 -7.00
C PRO A 255 3.46 -15.42 -6.32
N ALA A 256 4.59 -16.10 -6.17
CA ALA A 256 4.67 -17.40 -5.51
C ALA A 256 4.43 -17.26 -4.00
N GLY A 257 5.05 -16.26 -3.37
CA GLY A 257 4.79 -15.90 -1.98
C GLY A 257 3.33 -15.53 -1.73
N PHE A 258 2.76 -14.68 -2.59
CA PHE A 258 1.34 -14.31 -2.54
C PHE A 258 0.43 -15.53 -2.66
N ALA A 259 0.62 -16.39 -3.66
CA ALA A 259 -0.20 -17.58 -3.86
C ALA A 259 -0.19 -18.49 -2.63
N ARG A 260 0.99 -18.70 -2.03
CA ARG A 260 1.14 -19.47 -0.79
C ARG A 260 0.43 -18.83 0.41
N ILE A 261 0.55 -17.51 0.59
CA ILE A 261 -0.13 -16.78 1.67
C ILE A 261 -1.65 -16.86 1.47
N ALA A 262 -2.12 -16.56 0.26
CA ALA A 262 -3.54 -16.58 -0.09
C ALA A 262 -4.14 -17.98 0.10
N GLU A 263 -3.44 -19.03 -0.32
CA GLU A 263 -3.88 -20.40 -0.12
C GLU A 263 -3.94 -20.78 1.36
N GLY A 264 -2.91 -20.43 2.15
CA GLY A 264 -2.92 -20.67 3.60
C GLY A 264 -4.07 -19.94 4.31
N LEU A 265 -4.41 -18.73 3.89
CA LEU A 265 -5.56 -17.98 4.39
C LEU A 265 -6.89 -18.65 4.01
N ARG A 266 -7.04 -19.08 2.75
CA ARG A 266 -8.24 -19.79 2.28
C ARG A 266 -8.44 -21.12 3.01
N GLN A 267 -7.37 -21.90 3.20
CA GLN A 267 -7.40 -23.13 4.01
C GLN A 267 -7.77 -22.88 5.47
N ALA A 268 -7.49 -21.68 5.99
CA ALA A 268 -7.92 -21.24 7.31
C ALA A 268 -9.36 -20.68 7.34
N GLY A 269 -10.09 -20.72 6.22
CA GLY A 269 -11.47 -20.24 6.11
C GLY A 269 -11.60 -18.73 5.86
N TRP A 270 -10.54 -18.05 5.43
CA TRP A 270 -10.56 -16.62 5.15
C TRP A 270 -10.84 -16.34 3.67
N ALA A 271 -11.63 -15.31 3.40
CA ALA A 271 -11.64 -14.67 2.09
C ALA A 271 -10.40 -13.77 1.95
N VAL A 272 -9.85 -13.69 0.74
CA VAL A 272 -8.66 -12.89 0.45
C VAL A 272 -9.05 -11.70 -0.42
N GLY A 273 -8.60 -10.52 -0.03
CA GLY A 273 -8.75 -9.31 -0.80
C GLY A 273 -7.43 -8.56 -0.98
N LEU A 274 -7.39 -7.70 -2.00
CA LEU A 274 -6.27 -6.82 -2.30
C LEU A 274 -6.68 -5.36 -2.11
N VAL A 275 -5.80 -4.60 -1.45
CA VAL A 275 -5.94 -3.15 -1.29
C VAL A 275 -5.09 -2.46 -2.35
N ALA A 276 -5.74 -1.75 -3.27
CA ALA A 276 -5.06 -0.86 -4.20
C ALA A 276 -5.02 0.56 -3.63
N SER A 277 -3.96 1.29 -3.97
CA SER A 277 -3.79 2.70 -3.60
C SER A 277 -4.61 3.60 -4.51
N HIS A 278 -4.99 3.12 -5.71
CA HIS A 278 -5.80 3.87 -6.66
C HIS A 278 -6.83 2.97 -7.38
N ALA A 279 -8.03 3.50 -7.65
CA ALA A 279 -9.11 2.73 -8.28
C ALA A 279 -8.76 2.24 -9.69
N ALA A 280 -8.04 3.05 -10.47
CA ALA A 280 -7.64 2.70 -11.84
C ALA A 280 -6.73 1.45 -11.94
N ALA A 281 -6.09 1.00 -10.86
CA ALA A 281 -5.30 -0.23 -10.87
C ALA A 281 -6.16 -1.49 -11.06
N LEU A 282 -7.45 -1.45 -10.71
CA LEU A 282 -8.36 -2.59 -10.84
C LEU A 282 -8.54 -2.99 -12.30
N ASP A 283 -8.52 -2.01 -13.21
CA ASP A 283 -8.64 -2.25 -14.66
C ASP A 283 -7.42 -2.97 -15.25
N TRP A 284 -6.35 -3.14 -14.46
CA TRP A 284 -5.11 -3.73 -14.94
C TRP A 284 -5.01 -5.23 -14.70
N LEU A 285 -5.88 -5.77 -13.83
CA LEU A 285 -5.80 -7.12 -13.30
C LEU A 285 -7.08 -7.91 -13.52
N GLU A 286 -6.92 -9.14 -13.99
CA GLU A 286 -7.98 -10.13 -14.05
C GLU A 286 -7.69 -11.20 -13.01
N LEU A 287 -8.03 -10.89 -11.75
CA LEU A 287 -7.97 -11.85 -10.65
C LEU A 287 -9.41 -12.20 -10.24
N PRO A 288 -10.03 -13.21 -10.90
CA PRO A 288 -11.34 -13.69 -10.47
C PRO A 288 -11.24 -14.16 -9.01
N ASP A 289 -12.33 -13.98 -8.26
CA ASP A 289 -12.47 -14.44 -6.87
C ASP A 289 -11.66 -13.70 -5.79
N ILE A 290 -11.04 -12.56 -6.12
CA ILE A 290 -10.42 -11.66 -5.13
C ILE A 290 -11.36 -10.49 -4.82
N LEU A 291 -11.51 -10.17 -3.53
CA LEU A 291 -12.17 -8.93 -3.10
C LEU A 291 -11.24 -7.74 -3.34
N TRP A 292 -11.76 -6.68 -3.95
CA TRP A 292 -10.99 -5.46 -4.16
C TRP A 292 -11.34 -4.41 -3.13
N ALA A 293 -10.34 -3.75 -2.55
CA ALA A 293 -10.52 -2.62 -1.67
C ALA A 293 -9.79 -1.39 -2.23
N ILE A 294 -10.51 -0.28 -2.38
CA ILE A 294 -10.02 0.95 -3.02
C ILE A 294 -10.46 2.19 -2.26
N PRO A 295 -9.75 3.33 -2.37
CA PRO A 295 -10.22 4.58 -1.79
C PRO A 295 -11.56 5.04 -2.42
N ALA A 296 -12.52 5.39 -1.57
CA ALA A 296 -13.86 5.83 -1.95
C ALA A 296 -13.85 7.22 -2.60
N GLY A 297 -12.83 8.04 -2.37
CA GLY A 297 -12.72 9.36 -3.01
C GLY A 297 -12.50 9.33 -4.52
N GLU A 298 -12.25 8.16 -5.10
CA GLU A 298 -11.85 7.99 -6.49
C GLU A 298 -13.04 7.83 -7.45
N ALA A 299 -12.77 7.99 -8.75
CA ALA A 299 -13.71 7.60 -9.81
C ALA A 299 -13.93 6.08 -9.79
N PRO A 300 -15.12 5.59 -10.21
CA PRO A 300 -15.34 4.15 -10.30
C PRO A 300 -14.39 3.55 -11.35
N PRO A 301 -13.80 2.36 -11.10
CA PRO A 301 -13.08 1.60 -12.11
C PRO A 301 -13.97 1.28 -13.31
N THR A 302 -13.35 1.14 -14.48
CA THR A 302 -14.08 0.91 -15.73
C THR A 302 -14.53 -0.55 -15.89
N ALA A 303 -13.78 -1.48 -15.31
CA ALA A 303 -14.18 -2.88 -15.16
C ALA A 303 -14.69 -3.12 -13.73
N TRP A 304 -15.93 -3.60 -13.59
CA TRP A 304 -16.49 -3.92 -12.29
C TRP A 304 -16.03 -5.29 -11.77
N PRO A 305 -15.25 -5.37 -10.68
CA PRO A 305 -15.05 -6.64 -10.00
C PRO A 305 -16.34 -7.01 -9.26
N GLY A 306 -16.67 -8.30 -9.21
CA GLY A 306 -17.90 -8.78 -8.58
C GLY A 306 -17.98 -8.56 -7.06
N ARG A 307 -16.89 -8.14 -6.39
CA ARG A 307 -16.84 -7.86 -4.95
C ARG A 307 -15.88 -6.69 -4.66
N LEU A 308 -16.42 -5.58 -4.17
CA LEU A 308 -15.68 -4.33 -3.95
C LEU A 308 -15.95 -3.76 -2.55
N ILE A 309 -14.91 -3.21 -1.93
CA ILE A 309 -14.93 -2.51 -0.66
C ILE A 309 -14.43 -1.08 -0.90
N ALA A 310 -15.30 -0.09 -0.74
CA ALA A 310 -14.95 1.33 -0.83
C ALA A 310 -14.45 1.83 0.52
N LEU A 311 -13.16 2.16 0.60
CA LEU A 311 -12.46 2.63 1.79
C LEU A 311 -12.48 4.16 1.88
N GLY A 312 -13.03 4.70 2.94
CA GLY A 312 -13.14 6.13 3.21
C GLY A 312 -14.59 6.63 3.24
N HIS A 313 -14.76 7.76 3.92
CA HIS A 313 -16.03 8.45 4.09
C HIS A 313 -15.87 9.93 3.68
N PRO A 314 -16.86 10.55 3.00
CA PRO A 314 -18.14 9.96 2.56
C PRO A 314 -17.98 9.04 1.35
N ALA A 315 -18.81 7.99 1.32
CA ALA A 315 -18.88 7.10 0.16
C ALA A 315 -19.53 7.83 -1.04
N PRO A 316 -18.92 7.78 -2.23
CA PRO A 316 -19.46 8.38 -3.44
C PRO A 316 -20.70 7.62 -3.92
N ALA A 317 -21.47 8.23 -4.83
CA ALA A 317 -22.70 7.63 -5.35
C ALA A 317 -22.48 6.25 -5.99
N TRP A 318 -21.36 6.04 -6.67
CA TRP A 318 -21.04 4.76 -7.30
C TRP A 318 -20.80 3.64 -6.26
N ALA A 319 -20.32 3.98 -5.06
CA ALA A 319 -20.07 3.00 -4.00
C ALA A 319 -21.36 2.46 -3.36
N ARG A 320 -22.52 2.96 -3.80
CA ARG A 320 -23.85 2.51 -3.36
C ARG A 320 -24.48 1.46 -4.29
N ALA A 321 -23.74 1.00 -5.30
CA ALA A 321 -24.24 -0.03 -6.21
C ALA A 321 -24.34 -1.40 -5.50
N PRO A 322 -25.22 -2.30 -5.95
CA PRO A 322 -25.40 -3.61 -5.33
C PRO A 322 -24.10 -4.42 -5.25
N GLY A 323 -23.84 -5.07 -4.12
CA GLY A 323 -22.64 -5.90 -3.91
C GLY A 323 -21.38 -5.10 -3.54
N ILE A 324 -21.48 -3.79 -3.36
CA ILE A 324 -20.39 -2.95 -2.85
C ILE A 324 -20.60 -2.73 -1.34
N TRP A 325 -19.52 -2.92 -0.58
CA TRP A 325 -19.46 -2.54 0.82
C TRP A 325 -18.82 -1.15 0.93
N HIS A 326 -19.46 -0.22 1.63
CA HIS A 326 -18.93 1.12 1.81
C HIS A 326 -18.92 1.50 3.29
N GLU A 327 -18.05 2.44 3.68
CA GLU A 327 -18.06 2.95 5.06
C GLU A 327 -19.46 3.51 5.40
N GLY A 328 -20.03 3.03 6.50
CA GLY A 328 -21.30 3.50 7.03
C GLY A 328 -21.17 4.89 7.63
N GLY A 329 -22.24 5.68 7.55
CA GLY A 329 -22.35 6.91 8.33
C GLY A 329 -22.50 6.57 9.80
N ALA A 330 -21.75 7.23 10.67
CA ALA A 330 -21.91 7.11 12.12
C ALA A 330 -23.28 7.64 12.57
#